data_AF-A0A520TMH4-F1
#
_entry.id   AF-A0A520TMH4-F1
#
_cell.length_a   1.000
_cell.length_b   1.000
_cell.length_c   1.000
_cell.angle_alpha   90.00
_cell.angle_beta   90.00
_cell.angle_gamma   90.00
#
_symmetry.space_group_name_H-M   'P 1'
#
loop_
_entity.id
_entity.type
_entity.pdbx_description
1 polymer ?
#
loop_
_entity_poly.entity_id
_entity_poly.type
_entity_poly.pdbx_seq_one_letter_code
_entity_poly.pdbx_strand_id
1 'polypeptide(L)'
;VWETMKEQNYGRIVFTSSSSGLYGNFGQTNYGAAKMSVVGLMNTLKLEGAKYNIKCNALAPLAGTRMTEELPGMGDILDQIKPEFVTPAVTYMVSEEAPSGVIMAAGAGVFARVMIHETMGINLGIDEDMTAENIASNWDQISDMKDARPCYQGGEQSMKMFELIQKEKG
;
A
#
# COMPACT_ATOMS: atom_id res chain seq x y z
N VAL A 1 -11.53 0.44 21.24
CA VAL A 1 -12.06 -0.46 20.18
C VAL A 1 -11.20 -1.69 19.96
N TRP A 2 -9.87 -1.60 19.94
CA TRP A 2 -8.98 -2.75 19.68
C TRP A 2 -9.17 -3.91 20.66
N GLU A 3 -9.09 -3.66 21.98
CA GLU A 3 -9.31 -4.72 22.98
C GLU A 3 -10.71 -5.32 22.89
N THR A 4 -11.74 -4.50 22.67
CA THR A 4 -13.11 -4.97 22.43
C THR A 4 -13.20 -5.89 21.20
N MET A 5 -12.56 -5.55 20.08
CA MET A 5 -12.54 -6.40 18.88
C MET A 5 -11.81 -7.73 19.14
N LYS A 6 -10.74 -7.71 19.94
CA LYS A 6 -10.01 -8.92 20.34
C LYS A 6 -10.87 -9.83 21.22
N GLU A 7 -11.52 -9.26 22.22
CA GLU A 7 -12.46 -9.98 23.10
C GLU A 7 -13.61 -10.61 22.32
N GLN A 8 -14.10 -9.91 21.28
CA GLN A 8 -15.19 -10.37 20.42
C GLN A 8 -14.75 -11.34 19.30
N ASN A 9 -13.44 -11.56 19.08
CA ASN A 9 -12.90 -12.28 17.93
C ASN A 9 -13.49 -11.82 16.59
N TYR A 10 -13.72 -10.51 16.45
CA TYR A 10 -14.19 -9.91 15.22
C TYR A 10 -13.86 -8.42 15.18
N GLY A 11 -13.28 -7.98 14.06
CA GLY A 11 -13.09 -6.55 13.81
C GLY A 11 -12.86 -6.25 12.34
N ARG A 12 -13.34 -5.09 11.90
CA ARG A 12 -13.08 -4.56 10.56
C ARG A 12 -12.69 -3.09 10.68
N ILE A 13 -11.50 -2.77 10.21
CA ILE A 13 -10.94 -1.43 10.29
C ILE A 13 -10.59 -0.95 8.89
N VAL A 14 -11.09 0.23 8.52
CA VAL A 14 -10.71 0.92 7.29
C VAL A 14 -10.04 2.24 7.67
N PHE A 15 -8.81 2.40 7.19
CA PHE A 15 -8.08 3.66 7.26
C PHE A 15 -8.31 4.47 5.98
N THR A 16 -8.30 5.80 6.08
CA THR A 16 -8.44 6.67 4.92
C THR A 16 -7.08 7.29 4.55
N SER A 17 -6.42 6.70 3.56
CA SER A 17 -5.24 7.24 2.88
C SER A 17 -5.66 8.23 1.76
N SER A 18 -4.80 8.46 0.77
CA SER A 18 -5.06 9.31 -0.41
C SER A 18 -4.02 9.07 -1.49
N SER A 19 -4.27 9.52 -2.72
CA SER A 19 -3.24 9.59 -3.77
C SER A 19 -2.02 10.40 -3.34
N SER A 20 -2.20 11.53 -2.64
CA SER A 20 -1.09 12.34 -2.11
C SER A 20 -0.22 11.58 -1.10
N GLY A 21 -0.80 10.63 -0.36
CA GLY A 21 -0.05 9.73 0.52
C GLY A 21 0.69 8.65 -0.24
N LEU A 22 0.04 8.04 -1.23
CA LEU A 22 0.59 6.91 -1.98
C LEU A 22 1.65 7.32 -3.01
N TYR A 23 1.49 8.49 -3.63
CA TYR A 23 2.25 8.92 -4.81
C TYR A 23 2.88 10.31 -4.65
N GLY A 24 2.55 11.02 -3.58
CA GLY A 24 2.94 12.42 -3.39
C GLY A 24 2.02 13.41 -4.11
N ASN A 25 2.01 14.65 -3.64
CA ASN A 25 1.37 15.77 -4.31
C ASN A 25 2.11 17.06 -3.91
N PHE A 26 2.37 17.95 -4.88
CA PHE A 26 3.12 19.18 -4.64
C PHE A 26 2.44 20.04 -3.58
N GLY A 27 3.22 20.61 -2.65
CA GLY A 27 2.70 21.44 -1.56
C GLY A 27 1.97 20.68 -0.44
N GLN A 28 1.91 19.34 -0.49
CA GLN A 28 1.19 18.53 0.48
C GLN A 28 2.10 17.60 1.31
N THR A 29 3.34 17.98 1.59
CA THR A 29 4.31 17.14 2.33
C THR A 29 3.77 16.61 3.66
N ASN A 30 3.14 17.47 4.47
CA ASN A 30 2.55 17.09 5.75
C ASN A 30 1.34 16.15 5.58
N TYR A 31 0.46 16.44 4.62
CA TYR A 31 -0.72 15.65 4.32
C TYR A 31 -0.35 14.28 3.74
N GLY A 32 0.56 14.23 2.76
CA GLY A 32 1.08 13.00 2.17
C GLY A 32 1.73 12.10 3.22
N ALA A 33 2.61 12.65 4.08
CA ALA A 33 3.21 11.90 5.17
C ALA A 33 2.16 11.30 6.12
N ALA A 34 1.17 12.09 6.55
CA ALA A 34 0.08 11.60 7.41
C ALA A 34 -0.79 10.54 6.73
N LYS A 35 -1.04 10.66 5.42
CA LYS A 35 -1.85 9.70 4.67
C LYS A 35 -1.11 8.41 4.31
N MET A 36 0.22 8.45 4.22
CA MET A 36 1.02 7.23 4.07
C MET A 36 1.24 6.52 5.42
N SER A 37 1.32 7.25 6.53
CA SER A 37 1.53 6.63 7.85
C SER A 37 0.40 5.67 8.24
N VAL A 38 -0.84 5.94 7.83
CA VAL A 38 -1.98 5.03 8.07
C VAL A 38 -1.86 3.72 7.28
N VAL A 39 -1.16 3.71 6.13
CA VAL A 39 -0.84 2.47 5.40
C VAL A 39 0.19 1.66 6.20
N GLY A 40 1.21 2.32 6.77
CA GLY A 40 2.15 1.69 7.69
C GLY A 40 1.46 1.08 8.92
N LEU A 41 0.55 1.82 9.54
CA LEU A 41 -0.26 1.35 10.68
C LEU A 41 -1.10 0.13 10.31
N MET A 42 -1.79 0.16 9.17
CA MET A 42 -2.57 -0.96 8.64
C MET A 42 -1.70 -2.20 8.43
N ASN A 43 -0.49 -2.05 7.87
CA ASN A 43 0.42 -3.16 7.60
C ASN A 43 0.86 -3.91 8.86
N THR A 44 0.95 -3.23 9.99
CA THR A 44 1.24 -3.87 11.29
C THR A 44 -0.03 -4.46 11.90
N LEU A 45 -1.12 -3.69 11.97
CA LEU A 45 -2.36 -4.13 12.62
C LEU A 45 -3.03 -5.33 11.92
N LYS A 46 -2.87 -5.49 10.60
CA LYS A 46 -3.37 -6.68 9.89
C LYS A 46 -2.72 -7.97 10.41
N LEU A 47 -1.47 -7.90 10.88
CA LEU A 47 -0.72 -9.04 11.39
C LEU A 47 -1.09 -9.29 12.86
N GLU A 48 -1.11 -8.24 13.69
CA GLU A 48 -1.48 -8.34 15.11
C GLU A 48 -2.93 -8.81 15.31
N GLY A 49 -3.83 -8.39 14.42
CA GLY A 49 -5.25 -8.70 14.45
C GLY A 49 -5.63 -10.06 13.86
N ALA A 50 -4.73 -10.69 13.08
CA ALA A 50 -5.05 -11.88 12.28
C ALA A 50 -5.63 -13.03 13.12
N LYS A 51 -5.01 -13.31 14.27
CA LYS A 51 -5.46 -14.39 15.19
C LYS A 51 -6.81 -14.12 15.87
N TYR A 52 -7.30 -12.88 15.82
CA TYR A 52 -8.56 -12.44 16.43
C TYR A 52 -9.64 -12.16 15.38
N ASN A 53 -9.44 -12.55 14.11
CA ASN A 53 -10.34 -12.21 13.00
C ASN A 53 -10.59 -10.69 12.89
N ILE A 54 -9.55 -9.90 13.17
CA ILE A 54 -9.54 -8.46 12.95
C ILE A 54 -8.84 -8.19 11.63
N LYS A 55 -9.57 -7.66 10.65
CA LYS A 55 -9.05 -7.31 9.34
C LYS A 55 -8.90 -5.80 9.22
N CYS A 56 -7.76 -5.36 8.68
CA CYS A 56 -7.42 -3.95 8.51
C CYS A 56 -7.14 -3.66 7.05
N ASN A 57 -7.79 -2.66 6.47
CA ASN A 57 -7.59 -2.22 5.09
C ASN A 57 -7.45 -0.70 5.01
N ALA A 58 -6.97 -0.17 3.88
CA ALA A 58 -6.84 1.26 3.65
C ALA A 58 -7.53 1.67 2.34
N LEU A 59 -8.27 2.76 2.38
CA LEU A 59 -8.95 3.35 1.24
C LEU A 59 -8.19 4.59 0.77
N ALA A 60 -7.96 4.73 -0.53
CA ALA A 60 -7.52 5.95 -1.18
C ALA A 60 -8.65 6.51 -2.06
N PRO A 61 -9.54 7.35 -1.49
CA PRO A 61 -10.71 7.80 -2.21
C PRO A 61 -10.38 8.92 -3.21
N LEU A 62 -11.10 8.92 -4.33
CA LEU A 62 -11.29 10.08 -5.19
C LEU A 62 -12.75 10.51 -5.07
N ALA A 63 -12.99 11.57 -4.31
CA ALA A 63 -14.32 12.13 -4.13
C ALA A 63 -14.28 13.66 -4.18
N GLY A 64 -15.25 14.23 -4.89
CA GLY A 64 -15.62 15.64 -4.90
C GLY A 64 -16.11 16.02 -3.51
N THR A 65 -15.26 16.72 -2.79
CA THR A 65 -15.58 17.36 -1.51
C THR A 65 -15.17 18.82 -1.62
N ARG A 66 -15.58 19.65 -0.65
CA ARG A 66 -15.06 21.02 -0.50
C ARG A 66 -13.52 21.10 -0.56
N MET A 67 -12.82 20.04 -0.16
CA MET A 67 -11.34 19.95 -0.20
C MET A 67 -10.77 19.69 -1.59
N THR A 68 -11.54 19.12 -2.52
CA THR A 68 -11.10 18.79 -3.89
C THR A 68 -11.74 19.67 -4.96
N GLU A 69 -12.78 20.43 -4.63
CA GLU A 69 -13.42 21.42 -5.51
C GLU A 69 -12.46 22.52 -5.99
N GLU A 70 -11.46 22.86 -5.18
CA GLU A 70 -10.44 23.86 -5.52
C GLU A 70 -9.34 23.33 -6.46
N LEU A 71 -9.36 22.03 -6.80
CA LEU A 71 -8.38 21.46 -7.73
C LEU A 71 -8.73 21.81 -9.19
N PRO A 72 -7.74 22.25 -10.00
CA PRO A 72 -7.96 22.56 -11.42
C PRO A 72 -8.57 21.38 -12.19
N GLY A 73 -9.56 21.65 -13.04
CA GLY A 73 -10.17 20.63 -13.91
C GLY A 73 -11.26 19.76 -13.26
N MET A 74 -11.62 20.00 -11.99
CA MET A 74 -12.67 19.23 -11.33
C MET A 74 -14.09 19.63 -11.74
N GLY A 75 -14.30 20.87 -12.22
CA GLY A 75 -15.62 21.45 -12.48
C GLY A 75 -16.56 20.57 -13.32
N ASP A 76 -16.05 19.95 -14.38
CA ASP A 76 -16.86 19.15 -15.31
C ASP A 76 -17.12 17.70 -14.83
N ILE A 77 -16.43 17.27 -13.77
CA ILE A 77 -16.50 15.90 -13.26
C ILE A 77 -17.02 15.81 -11.82
N LEU A 78 -17.35 16.93 -11.16
CA LEU A 78 -17.85 16.96 -9.78
C LEU A 78 -19.05 16.02 -9.57
N ASP A 79 -19.98 15.96 -10.53
CA ASP A 79 -21.13 15.05 -10.49
C ASP A 79 -20.76 13.57 -10.59
N GLN A 80 -19.56 13.25 -11.08
CA GLN A 80 -19.06 11.89 -11.24
C GLN A 80 -18.17 11.44 -10.08
N ILE A 81 -17.79 12.33 -9.16
CA ILE A 81 -16.94 12.01 -8.01
C ILE A 81 -17.67 12.14 -6.68
N LYS A 82 -19.00 11.95 -6.65
CA LYS A 82 -19.76 12.09 -5.41
C LYS A 82 -19.31 11.08 -4.34
N PRO A 83 -19.29 11.45 -3.05
CA PRO A 83 -18.86 10.55 -1.96
C PRO A 83 -19.58 9.19 -1.94
N GLU A 84 -20.83 9.13 -2.40
CA GLU A 84 -21.65 7.93 -2.50
C GLU A 84 -21.02 6.88 -3.43
N PHE A 85 -20.20 7.29 -4.40
CA PHE A 85 -19.50 6.36 -5.30
C PHE A 85 -18.33 5.63 -4.63
N VAL A 86 -17.92 6.08 -3.44
CA VAL A 86 -16.90 5.43 -2.61
C VAL A 86 -17.52 4.51 -1.56
N THR A 87 -18.79 4.72 -1.19
CA THR A 87 -19.49 3.94 -0.16
C THR A 87 -19.42 2.42 -0.38
N PRO A 88 -19.66 1.87 -1.59
CA PRO A 88 -19.58 0.41 -1.80
C PRO A 88 -18.20 -0.17 -1.46
N ALA A 89 -17.11 0.55 -1.75
CA ALA A 89 -15.76 0.12 -1.40
C ALA A 89 -15.60 0.01 0.13
N VAL A 90 -16.02 1.05 0.86
CA VAL A 90 -15.95 1.05 2.33
C VAL A 90 -16.80 -0.07 2.90
N THR A 91 -18.05 -0.21 2.45
CA THR A 91 -18.97 -1.26 2.90
C THR A 91 -18.38 -2.65 2.70
N TYR A 92 -17.80 -2.93 1.53
CA TYR A 92 -17.11 -4.20 1.27
C TYR A 92 -15.91 -4.39 2.19
N MET A 93 -15.08 -3.37 2.38
CA MET A 93 -13.87 -3.43 3.21
C MET A 93 -14.17 -3.58 4.72
N VAL A 94 -15.42 -3.34 5.14
CA VAL A 94 -15.90 -3.63 6.49
C VAL A 94 -16.90 -4.79 6.57
N SER A 95 -17.06 -5.56 5.50
CA SER A 95 -17.89 -6.77 5.50
C SER A 95 -17.14 -7.97 6.10
N GLU A 96 -17.87 -9.05 6.39
CA GLU A 96 -17.26 -10.31 6.82
C GLU A 96 -16.24 -10.85 5.78
N GLU A 97 -16.61 -10.74 4.49
CA GLU A 97 -15.84 -11.12 3.30
C GLU A 97 -14.71 -10.16 2.93
N ALA A 98 -14.51 -9.10 3.71
CA ALA A 98 -13.42 -8.16 3.47
C ALA A 98 -12.07 -8.89 3.39
N PRO A 99 -11.14 -8.44 2.53
CA PRO A 99 -9.75 -8.87 2.60
C PRO A 99 -9.07 -8.29 3.85
N SER A 100 -7.78 -8.57 4.04
CA SER A 100 -6.94 -7.90 5.04
C SER A 100 -5.64 -7.41 4.39
N GLY A 101 -5.17 -6.25 4.79
CA GLY A 101 -3.95 -5.62 4.28
C GLY A 101 -4.07 -5.06 2.86
N VAL A 102 -5.29 -4.79 2.38
CA VAL A 102 -5.51 -4.23 1.05
C VAL A 102 -5.58 -2.71 1.10
N ILE A 103 -4.90 -2.07 0.15
CA ILE A 103 -5.12 -0.67 -0.20
C ILE A 103 -6.04 -0.64 -1.42
N MET A 104 -7.19 0.03 -1.32
CA MET A 104 -8.14 0.18 -2.42
C MET A 104 -8.26 1.65 -2.81
N ALA A 105 -7.94 1.98 -4.06
CA ALA A 105 -8.33 3.24 -4.66
C ALA A 105 -9.78 3.12 -5.16
N ALA A 106 -10.61 4.13 -4.87
CA ALA A 106 -12.02 4.11 -5.24
C ALA A 106 -12.56 5.51 -5.56
N GLY A 107 -13.29 5.66 -6.66
CA GLY A 107 -13.97 6.89 -7.03
C GLY A 107 -14.52 6.83 -8.44
N ALA A 108 -15.62 7.55 -8.70
CA ALA A 108 -16.28 7.60 -10.02
C ALA A 108 -16.57 6.22 -10.66
N GLY A 109 -16.93 5.22 -9.84
CA GLY A 109 -17.18 3.85 -10.30
C GLY A 109 -15.94 3.03 -10.65
N VAL A 110 -14.74 3.58 -10.43
CA VAL A 110 -13.46 2.90 -10.60
C VAL A 110 -12.96 2.39 -9.25
N PHE A 111 -12.56 1.11 -9.21
CA PHE A 111 -11.99 0.46 -8.04
C PHE A 111 -10.70 -0.24 -8.44
N ALA A 112 -9.61 0.04 -7.73
CA ALA A 112 -8.32 -0.55 -8.00
C ALA A 112 -7.61 -0.96 -6.71
N ARG A 113 -6.90 -2.09 -6.75
CA ARG A 113 -6.01 -2.50 -5.66
C ARG A 113 -4.64 -1.86 -5.86
N VAL A 114 -4.15 -1.16 -4.85
CA VAL A 114 -2.80 -0.60 -4.81
C VAL A 114 -1.88 -1.54 -4.04
N MET A 115 -0.68 -1.77 -4.56
CA MET A 115 0.30 -2.70 -3.98
C MET A 115 1.71 -2.14 -4.11
N ILE A 116 2.54 -2.41 -3.10
CA ILE A 116 3.99 -2.19 -3.16
C ILE A 116 4.62 -3.48 -3.70
N HIS A 117 5.41 -3.36 -4.76
CA HIS A 117 6.18 -4.46 -5.33
C HIS A 117 7.67 -4.19 -5.12
N GLU A 118 8.43 -5.26 -4.94
CA GLU A 118 9.89 -5.23 -4.92
C GLU A 118 10.38 -6.11 -6.08
N THR A 119 11.32 -5.62 -6.89
CA THR A 119 12.02 -6.42 -7.90
C THR A 119 12.73 -7.59 -7.22
N MET A 120 13.04 -8.67 -7.93
CA MET A 120 13.92 -9.68 -7.31
C MET A 120 15.28 -9.08 -6.99
N GLY A 121 15.80 -8.24 -7.89
CA GLY A 121 17.13 -7.66 -7.78
C GLY A 121 18.20 -8.70 -8.12
N ILE A 122 19.44 -8.38 -7.79
CA ILE A 122 20.61 -9.21 -8.09
C ILE A 122 21.52 -9.25 -6.86
N ASN A 123 22.33 -10.30 -6.74
CA ASN A 123 23.47 -10.28 -5.85
C ASN A 123 24.67 -9.72 -6.62
N LEU A 124 25.33 -8.70 -6.08
CA LEU A 124 26.54 -8.10 -6.67
C LEU A 124 27.81 -8.56 -5.96
N GLY A 125 27.71 -9.49 -5.00
CA GLY A 125 28.82 -9.88 -4.14
C GLY A 125 29.03 -8.90 -2.98
N ILE A 126 30.08 -9.16 -2.21
CA ILE A 126 30.54 -8.34 -1.09
C ILE A 126 32.01 -7.97 -1.30
N ASP A 127 32.60 -7.21 -0.38
CA ASP A 127 34.01 -6.78 -0.42
C ASP A 127 34.32 -5.78 -1.55
N GLU A 128 35.26 -6.10 -2.45
CA GLU A 128 35.74 -5.17 -3.50
C GLU A 128 34.66 -4.80 -4.52
N ASP A 129 33.63 -5.64 -4.68
CA ASP A 129 32.50 -5.42 -5.60
C ASP A 129 31.41 -4.50 -5.01
N MET A 130 31.48 -4.19 -3.70
CA MET A 130 30.49 -3.35 -3.02
C MET A 130 30.77 -1.85 -3.25
N THR A 131 30.61 -1.41 -4.49
CA THR A 131 30.84 -0.03 -4.92
C THR A 131 29.60 0.61 -5.53
N ALA A 132 29.52 1.95 -5.47
CA ALA A 132 28.42 2.69 -6.09
C ALA A 132 28.42 2.52 -7.62
N GLU A 133 29.61 2.41 -8.22
CA GLU A 133 29.83 2.19 -9.64
C GLU A 133 29.29 0.84 -10.11
N ASN A 134 29.47 -0.22 -9.31
CA ASN A 134 28.93 -1.54 -9.62
C ASN A 134 27.39 -1.56 -9.54
N ILE A 135 26.81 -0.87 -8.55
CA ILE A 135 25.34 -0.67 -8.47
C ILE A 135 24.84 0.09 -9.71
N ALA A 136 25.48 1.20 -10.06
CA ALA A 136 25.09 2.02 -11.20
C ALA A 136 25.17 1.25 -12.53
N SER A 137 26.24 0.46 -12.71
CA SER A 137 26.47 -0.34 -13.91
C SER A 137 25.44 -1.46 -14.09
N ASN A 138 24.77 -1.87 -13.01
CA ASN A 138 23.77 -2.94 -13.00
C ASN A 138 22.35 -2.44 -12.70
N TRP A 139 22.10 -1.13 -12.76
CA TRP A 139 20.81 -0.53 -12.38
C TRP A 139 19.62 -1.12 -13.16
N ASP A 140 19.79 -1.38 -14.46
CA ASP A 140 18.73 -1.95 -15.30
C ASP A 140 18.30 -3.35 -14.82
N GLN A 141 19.24 -4.16 -14.31
CA GLN A 141 18.93 -5.47 -13.73
C GLN A 141 18.31 -5.34 -12.33
N ILE A 142 18.80 -4.41 -11.51
CA ILE A 142 18.25 -4.13 -10.16
C ILE A 142 16.79 -3.66 -10.27
N SER A 143 16.47 -2.89 -11.30
CA SER A 143 15.15 -2.29 -11.53
C SER A 143 14.22 -3.10 -12.45
N ASP A 144 14.63 -4.30 -12.90
CA ASP A 144 13.78 -5.15 -13.74
C ASP A 144 12.55 -5.65 -12.95
N MET A 145 11.36 -5.34 -13.47
CA MET A 145 10.08 -5.65 -12.85
C MET A 145 9.48 -6.98 -13.30
N LYS A 146 10.12 -7.72 -14.23
CA LYS A 146 9.55 -8.97 -14.80
C LYS A 146 9.14 -10.00 -13.76
N ASP A 147 9.88 -10.10 -12.66
CA ASP A 147 9.63 -11.03 -11.56
C ASP A 147 9.34 -10.33 -10.23
N ALA A 148 9.06 -9.02 -10.27
CA ALA A 148 8.73 -8.24 -9.08
C ALA A 148 7.48 -8.80 -8.40
N ARG A 149 7.53 -8.90 -7.08
CA ARG A 149 6.45 -9.46 -6.25
C ARG A 149 6.15 -8.58 -5.05
N PRO A 150 4.91 -8.57 -4.55
CA PRO A 150 4.60 -7.89 -3.30
C PRO A 150 5.17 -8.66 -2.10
N CYS A 151 5.63 -7.94 -1.08
CA CYS A 151 5.89 -8.50 0.24
C CYS A 151 4.68 -8.25 1.15
N TYR A 152 4.15 -9.30 1.76
CA TYR A 152 3.02 -9.22 2.68
C TYR A 152 3.43 -8.81 4.09
N GLN A 153 4.64 -9.20 4.52
CA GLN A 153 5.23 -8.86 5.81
C GLN A 153 6.75 -8.63 5.69
N GLY A 154 7.33 -7.92 6.65
CA GLY A 154 8.74 -7.49 6.58
C GLY A 154 9.75 -8.63 6.41
N GLY A 155 9.53 -9.79 7.04
CA GLY A 155 10.45 -10.93 6.93
C GLY A 155 10.57 -11.52 5.52
N GLU A 156 9.58 -11.32 4.65
CA GLU A 156 9.63 -11.79 3.26
C GLU A 156 10.71 -11.10 2.43
N GLN A 157 11.00 -9.83 2.75
CA GLN A 157 12.09 -9.11 2.11
C GLN A 157 13.44 -9.79 2.41
N SER A 158 13.70 -10.12 3.69
CA SER A 158 14.94 -10.79 4.08
C SER A 158 15.05 -12.18 3.45
N MET A 159 13.95 -12.95 3.39
CA MET A 159 13.94 -14.26 2.73
C MET A 159 14.29 -14.17 1.25
N LYS A 160 13.81 -13.15 0.54
CA LYS A 160 14.16 -12.90 -0.85
C LYS A 160 15.66 -12.66 -1.02
N MET A 161 16.28 -11.89 -0.13
CA MET A 161 17.73 -11.67 -0.17
C MET A 161 18.51 -12.97 0.07
N PHE A 162 18.07 -13.81 1.02
CA PHE A 162 18.70 -15.11 1.25
C PHE A 162 18.58 -16.07 0.06
N GLU A 163 17.47 -16.02 -0.67
CA GLU A 163 17.27 -16.79 -1.90
C GLU A 163 18.37 -16.48 -2.93
N LEU A 164 18.70 -15.20 -3.12
CA LEU A 164 19.74 -14.77 -4.06
C LEU A 164 21.15 -15.17 -3.60
N ILE A 165 21.46 -14.98 -2.31
CA ILE A 165 22.78 -15.33 -1.74
C ILE A 165 23.04 -16.84 -1.82
N GLN A 166 22.00 -17.68 -1.71
CA GLN A 166 22.16 -19.13 -1.78
C GLN A 166 22.29 -19.67 -3.21
N LYS A 167 21.65 -19.03 -4.21
CA LYS A 167 21.72 -19.44 -5.63
C LYS A 167 23.13 -19.37 -6.22
N GLU A 168 24.02 -18.53 -5.69
CA GLU A 168 25.42 -18.45 -6.15
C GLU A 168 26.34 -19.52 -5.56
N LYS A 169 25.90 -20.25 -4.52
CA LYS A 169 26.70 -21.28 -3.85
C LYS A 169 26.52 -22.70 -4.42
N GLY A 170 25.66 -22.88 -5.42
CA GLY A 170 25.37 -24.16 -6.07
C GLY A 170 25.67 -24.10 -7.56
#